data_AF-A0A928Z3L6-F1
#
_entry.id   AF-A0A928Z3L6-F1
#
_cell.length_a   1.000
_cell.length_b   1.000
_cell.length_c   1.000
_cell.angle_alpha   90.00
_cell.angle_beta   90.00
_cell.angle_gamma   90.00
#
_symmetry.space_group_name_H-M   'P 1'
#
loop_
_entity.id
_entity.type
_entity.pdbx_description
1 polymer ?
#
loop_
_entity_poly.entity_id
_entity_poly.type
_entity_poly.pdbx_seq_one_letter_code
_entity_poly.pdbx_strand_id
1 'polypeptide(L)'
;MAWLKLTKTGLYLMKSGSSCYVKKVDVSSSNQNLSELRLSVPLDWFSGRDIPGSMVIDLESDEPETCRISATPSGPIETPLSGKVIILDPGQGELQGGINDPGAVNGVLGRNERDEVRKQADIIKARLEKKGTVVKVVENNTDKSLTEIGSEGRGSDCFVSLHLTAFNRKVQGHQVFIHTQGTPTDEKLATLINQELAKVLPIKDAGVKRMGLGVLRGVPFPVPAVLTESFFIDSVQDTVTLDSWNELAANAIAEGIEQCFAT
;
A
#
# COMPACT_ATOMS: atom_id res chain seq x y z
N MET A 1 -14.74 -9.20 19.28
CA MET A 1 -14.57 -8.29 20.44
C MET A 1 -13.16 -8.41 20.98
N ALA A 2 -12.32 -7.40 20.77
CA ALA A 2 -11.05 -7.27 21.49
C ALA A 2 -11.29 -6.51 22.80
N TRP A 3 -10.53 -6.83 23.85
CA TRP A 3 -10.61 -6.16 25.16
C TRP A 3 -9.20 -5.96 25.71
N LEU A 4 -9.07 -5.05 26.69
CA LEU A 4 -7.77 -4.75 27.31
C LEU A 4 -7.71 -5.33 28.72
N LYS A 5 -6.56 -5.88 29.09
CA LYS A 5 -6.26 -6.29 30.47
C LYS A 5 -5.11 -5.45 30.99
N LEU A 6 -5.25 -4.86 32.17
CA LEU A 6 -4.20 -4.11 32.84
C LEU A 6 -3.74 -4.87 34.09
N THR A 7 -2.43 -5.08 34.21
CA THR A 7 -1.80 -5.70 35.37
C THR A 7 -0.81 -4.73 36.02
N LYS A 8 -0.15 -5.17 37.10
CA LYS A 8 0.88 -4.37 37.80
C LYS A 8 2.08 -3.98 36.94
N THR A 9 2.29 -4.66 35.82
CA THR A 9 3.53 -4.63 35.03
C THR A 9 3.28 -4.29 33.57
N GLY A 10 2.03 -4.37 33.08
CA GLY A 10 1.75 -4.12 31.67
C GLY A 10 0.27 -3.99 31.32
N LEU A 11 0.04 -3.44 30.13
CA LEU A 11 -1.24 -3.43 29.43
C LEU A 11 -1.22 -4.43 28.28
N TYR A 12 -2.27 -5.23 28.16
CA TYR A 12 -2.37 -6.33 27.21
C TYR A 12 -3.57 -6.15 26.30
N LEU A 13 -3.35 -6.32 24.99
CA LEU A 13 -4.43 -6.52 24.02
C LEU A 13 -4.80 -7.99 23.99
N MET A 14 -6.03 -8.30 24.39
CA MET A 14 -6.50 -9.67 24.59
C MET A 14 -7.20 -10.23 23.36
N LYS A 15 -6.99 -11.53 23.10
CA LYS A 15 -7.76 -12.25 22.09
C LYS A 15 -9.18 -12.52 22.59
N SER A 16 -10.17 -12.32 21.73
CA SER A 16 -11.58 -12.54 22.05
C SER A 16 -11.84 -13.94 22.63
N GLY A 17 -12.52 -14.02 23.77
CA GLY A 17 -12.91 -15.28 24.40
C GLY A 17 -11.76 -16.09 25.04
N SER A 18 -10.60 -15.49 25.29
CA SER A 18 -9.47 -16.16 25.94
C SER A 18 -8.71 -15.26 26.91
N SER A 19 -8.00 -15.85 27.86
CA SER A 19 -7.09 -15.16 28.81
C SER A 19 -5.67 -14.98 28.28
N CYS A 20 -5.44 -15.17 26.98
CA CYS A 20 -4.13 -14.95 26.34
C CYS A 20 -4.04 -13.61 25.61
N TYR A 21 -2.85 -13.03 25.54
CA TYR A 21 -2.61 -11.74 24.89
C TYR A 21 -1.95 -11.86 23.51
N VAL A 22 -2.23 -10.86 22.66
CA VAL A 22 -1.68 -10.71 21.30
C VAL A 22 -0.57 -9.66 21.25
N LYS A 23 -0.67 -8.59 22.05
CA LYS A 23 0.34 -7.53 22.15
C LYS A 23 0.40 -6.98 23.58
N LYS A 24 1.59 -6.58 24.05
CA LYS A 24 1.85 -6.03 25.40
C LYS A 24 2.52 -4.66 25.29
N VAL A 25 2.15 -3.74 26.18
CA VAL A 25 2.88 -2.50 26.47
C VAL A 25 3.29 -2.55 27.94
N ASP A 26 4.57 -2.37 28.22
CA ASP A 26 5.05 -2.30 29.60
C ASP A 26 4.58 -0.99 30.24
N VAL A 27 4.06 -1.08 31.46
CA VAL A 27 3.68 0.09 32.24
C VAL A 27 4.90 0.48 33.07
N SER A 28 5.49 1.63 32.75
CA SER A 28 6.55 2.23 33.55
C SER A 28 6.05 3.54 34.16
N SER A 29 6.38 3.79 35.43
CA SER A 29 6.09 5.07 36.07
C SER A 29 7.11 6.11 35.56
N SER A 30 6.62 7.17 34.90
CA SER A 30 7.52 8.20 34.36
C SER A 30 7.52 9.53 35.12
N ASN A 31 6.89 9.66 36.29
CA ASN A 31 6.94 10.92 37.05
C ASN A 31 6.81 10.75 38.58
N GLN A 32 7.48 11.66 39.31
CA GLN A 32 7.57 11.73 40.78
C GLN A 32 6.26 12.10 41.52
N ASN A 33 5.10 11.90 40.90
CA ASN A 33 3.80 12.08 41.55
C ASN A 33 3.06 10.74 41.55
N LEU A 34 3.00 10.09 42.71
CA LEU A 34 2.52 8.71 42.92
C LEU A 34 0.99 8.54 42.76
N SER A 35 0.27 9.57 42.34
CA SER A 35 -1.19 9.60 42.28
C SER A 35 -1.80 9.52 40.88
N GLU A 36 -0.99 9.49 39.81
CA GLU A 36 -1.48 9.42 38.43
C GLU A 36 -0.72 8.36 37.61
N LEU A 37 -1.43 7.34 37.11
CA LEU A 37 -0.89 6.33 36.21
C LEU A 37 -1.29 6.67 34.77
N ARG A 38 -0.32 6.95 33.90
CA ARG A 38 -0.57 7.21 32.48
C ARG A 38 -0.37 5.96 31.66
N LEU A 39 -1.36 5.68 30.81
CA LEU A 39 -1.40 4.53 29.93
C LEU A 39 -1.36 5.01 28.48
N SER A 40 -0.31 4.67 27.74
CA SER A 40 -0.23 4.96 26.31
C SER A 40 -0.64 3.72 25.52
N VAL A 41 -1.77 3.79 24.83
CA VAL A 41 -2.24 2.71 23.95
C VAL A 41 -1.87 3.06 22.50
N PRO A 42 -1.06 2.23 21.82
CA PRO A 42 -0.71 2.48 20.43
C PRO A 42 -1.97 2.55 19.53
N LEU A 43 -2.06 3.58 18.70
CA LEU A 43 -3.21 3.80 17.81
C LEU A 43 -3.36 2.69 16.74
N ASP A 44 -2.24 2.03 16.38
CA ASP A 44 -2.22 0.90 15.45
C ASP A 44 -2.92 -0.36 16.00
N TRP A 45 -3.23 -0.41 17.29
CA TRP A 45 -4.00 -1.53 17.88
C TRP A 45 -5.45 -1.57 17.40
N PHE A 46 -5.97 -0.45 16.86
CA PHE A 46 -7.39 -0.28 16.54
C PHE A 46 -7.64 0.22 15.11
N SER A 47 -6.66 0.20 14.21
CA SER A 47 -6.87 0.57 12.81
C SER A 47 -7.65 -0.51 12.03
N GLY A 48 -8.57 -0.11 11.15
CA GLY A 48 -9.34 -1.01 10.28
C GLY A 48 -10.82 -1.13 10.67
N ARG A 49 -11.51 -2.18 10.19
CA ARG A 49 -12.96 -2.40 10.45
C ARG A 49 -13.29 -2.81 11.91
N ASP A 50 -12.28 -2.96 12.76
CA ASP A 50 -12.39 -3.50 14.12
C ASP A 50 -12.20 -2.43 15.22
N ILE A 51 -12.57 -1.17 14.97
CA ILE A 51 -12.65 -0.16 16.02
C ILE A 51 -13.79 -0.56 16.98
N PRO A 52 -13.50 -0.89 18.25
CA PRO A 52 -14.54 -1.34 19.16
C PRO A 52 -15.47 -0.17 19.53
N GLY A 53 -16.79 -0.39 19.43
CA GLY A 53 -17.80 0.59 19.86
C GLY A 53 -17.84 0.82 21.38
N SER A 54 -17.22 -0.06 22.16
CA SER A 54 -16.99 0.10 23.60
C SER A 54 -15.72 -0.65 24.00
N MET A 55 -14.98 -0.10 24.97
CA MET A 55 -13.76 -0.71 25.50
C MET A 55 -13.98 -1.11 26.95
N VAL A 56 -13.63 -2.36 27.27
CA VAL A 56 -13.61 -2.87 28.64
C VAL A 56 -12.15 -3.00 29.07
N ILE A 57 -11.82 -2.42 30.21
CA ILE A 57 -10.53 -2.57 30.88
C ILE A 57 -10.75 -3.47 32.07
N ASP A 58 -10.11 -4.63 32.05
CA ASP A 58 -10.10 -5.56 33.17
C ASP A 58 -8.85 -5.33 34.04
N LEU A 59 -9.03 -5.34 35.36
CA LEU A 59 -7.99 -5.10 36.35
C LEU A 59 -7.73 -6.39 37.12
N GLU A 60 -6.65 -7.08 36.80
CA GLU A 60 -6.26 -8.30 37.51
C GLU A 60 -4.78 -8.25 37.93
N SER A 61 -4.43 -8.99 38.97
CA SER A 61 -3.06 -9.02 39.52
C SER A 61 -2.07 -9.80 38.66
N ASP A 62 -2.56 -10.68 37.80
CA ASP A 62 -1.75 -11.73 37.17
C ASP A 62 -1.56 -11.49 35.67
N GLU A 63 -0.31 -11.61 35.20
CA GLU A 63 0.03 -11.48 33.78
C GLU A 63 -0.63 -12.61 32.96
N PRO A 64 -1.39 -12.29 31.89
CA PRO A 64 -1.92 -13.29 30.99
C PRO A 64 -0.81 -14.00 30.22
N GLU A 65 -1.03 -15.25 29.82
CA GLU A 65 -0.09 -15.94 28.96
C GLU A 65 -0.06 -15.30 27.56
N THR A 66 1.11 -15.27 26.92
CA THR A 66 1.17 -15.01 25.47
C THR A 66 0.27 -16.01 24.77
N CYS A 67 -0.52 -15.59 23.78
CA CYS A 67 -1.15 -16.57 22.91
C CYS A 67 -0.04 -17.37 22.22
N ARG A 68 0.22 -18.58 22.73
CA ARG A 68 1.05 -19.57 22.04
C ARG A 68 0.25 -19.95 20.82
N ILE A 69 0.57 -19.33 19.69
CA ILE A 69 0.22 -19.92 18.41
C ILE A 69 1.04 -21.20 18.40
N SER A 70 0.38 -22.32 18.69
CA SER A 70 0.93 -23.65 18.45
C SER A 70 1.13 -23.76 16.95
N ALA A 71 2.27 -23.25 16.48
CA ALA A 71 2.78 -23.54 15.16
C ALA A 71 3.26 -24.98 15.24
N THR A 72 2.32 -25.92 15.07
CA THR A 72 2.66 -27.12 14.30
C THR A 72 3.38 -26.61 13.05
N PRO A 73 4.58 -27.09 12.70
CA PRO A 73 5.22 -26.68 11.46
C PRO A 73 4.41 -27.28 10.31
N SER A 74 3.30 -26.62 9.96
CA SER A 74 2.88 -26.57 8.58
C SER A 74 4.07 -25.98 7.82
N GLY A 75 4.37 -26.53 6.64
CA GLY A 75 5.34 -25.93 5.73
C GLY A 75 5.06 -24.43 5.50
N PRO A 76 5.93 -23.71 4.77
CA PRO A 76 5.71 -22.29 4.48
C PRO A 76 4.25 -22.10 4.06
N ILE A 77 3.51 -21.25 4.81
CA ILE A 77 2.17 -20.85 4.41
C ILE A 77 2.38 -20.15 3.08
N GLU A 78 2.15 -20.86 1.97
CA GLU A 78 2.13 -20.25 0.66
C GLU A 78 1.03 -19.21 0.71
N THR A 79 1.44 -17.94 0.81
CA THR A 79 0.51 -16.86 0.60
C THR A 79 -0.01 -17.00 -0.84
N PRO A 80 -1.20 -16.45 -1.17
CA PRO A 80 -1.68 -16.44 -2.54
C PRO A 80 -0.71 -15.77 -3.55
N LEU A 81 0.32 -15.08 -3.04
CA LEU A 81 1.35 -14.40 -3.80
C LEU A 81 2.70 -15.12 -3.83
N SER A 82 2.87 -16.21 -3.09
CA SER A 82 4.12 -16.96 -3.03
C SER A 82 4.50 -17.43 -4.44
N GLY A 83 5.70 -17.05 -4.89
CA GLY A 83 6.21 -17.39 -6.22
C GLY A 83 5.60 -16.59 -7.38
N LYS A 84 4.68 -15.65 -7.11
CA LYS A 84 4.16 -14.73 -8.13
C LYS A 84 5.22 -13.73 -8.56
N VAL A 85 5.23 -13.37 -9.84
CA VAL A 85 6.12 -12.35 -10.40
C VAL A 85 5.29 -11.10 -10.71
N ILE A 86 5.62 -9.98 -10.08
CA ILE A 86 4.94 -8.69 -10.29
C ILE A 86 5.94 -7.71 -10.89
N ILE A 87 5.55 -7.04 -11.98
CA ILE A 87 6.34 -5.97 -12.57
C ILE A 87 5.74 -4.63 -12.18
N LEU A 88 6.56 -3.75 -11.61
CA LEU A 88 6.22 -2.36 -11.31
C LEU A 88 6.96 -1.46 -12.29
N ASP A 89 6.24 -0.62 -13.00
CA ASP A 89 6.79 0.42 -13.86
C ASP A 89 6.58 1.78 -13.17
N PRO A 90 7.58 2.33 -12.45
CA PRO A 90 7.51 3.70 -11.97
C PRO A 90 7.68 4.62 -13.17
N GLY A 91 6.57 5.20 -13.62
CA GLY A 91 6.51 5.95 -14.87
C GLY A 91 7.50 7.11 -14.94
N GLN A 92 7.66 7.65 -16.15
CA GLN A 92 8.71 8.60 -16.51
C GLN A 92 10.11 7.97 -16.46
N GLY A 93 11.13 8.74 -16.85
CA GLY A 93 12.48 8.19 -17.01
C GLY A 93 13.37 9.07 -17.87
N GLU A 94 14.29 8.46 -18.61
CA GLU A 94 15.08 9.13 -19.62
C GLU A 94 14.36 9.07 -20.97
N LEU A 95 14.12 10.23 -21.57
CA LEU A 95 13.75 10.38 -22.97
C LEU A 95 14.99 10.20 -23.84
N GLN A 96 14.74 9.93 -25.12
CA GLN A 96 15.77 9.82 -26.14
C GLN A 96 16.81 10.94 -26.03
N GLY A 97 18.08 10.53 -25.89
CA GLY A 97 19.20 11.46 -25.74
C GLY A 97 19.57 11.78 -24.29
N GLY A 98 19.11 10.96 -23.33
CA GLY A 98 19.46 11.10 -21.90
C GLY A 98 18.78 12.27 -21.20
N ILE A 99 17.68 12.77 -21.77
CA ILE A 99 16.92 13.86 -21.17
C ILE A 99 16.02 13.28 -20.09
N ASN A 100 16.24 13.68 -18.84
CA ASN A 100 15.36 13.30 -17.74
C ASN A 100 13.95 13.88 -17.95
N ASP A 101 12.94 13.01 -18.07
CA ASP A 101 11.52 13.35 -17.95
C ASP A 101 11.13 13.36 -16.47
N PRO A 102 10.90 14.54 -15.85
CA PRO A 102 10.43 14.61 -14.47
C PRO A 102 8.96 14.20 -14.33
N GLY A 103 8.22 14.09 -15.44
CA GLY A 103 6.76 14.04 -15.43
C GLY A 103 6.14 15.30 -14.83
N ALA A 104 5.00 15.14 -14.17
CA ALA A 104 4.34 16.23 -13.49
C ALA A 104 5.20 16.82 -12.35
N VAL A 105 5.33 18.16 -12.31
CA VAL A 105 6.13 18.86 -11.29
C VAL A 105 5.23 19.67 -10.35
N ASN A 106 5.40 19.44 -9.05
CA ASN A 106 4.86 20.35 -8.04
C ASN A 106 5.78 21.57 -7.90
N GLY A 107 5.36 22.69 -8.51
CA GLY A 107 6.15 23.93 -8.52
C GLY A 107 6.30 24.61 -7.14
N VAL A 108 5.53 24.23 -6.13
CA VAL A 108 5.66 24.77 -4.75
C VAL A 108 6.71 24.00 -3.97
N LEU A 109 6.67 22.67 -4.07
CA LEU A 109 7.53 21.77 -3.30
C LEU A 109 8.85 21.45 -4.00
N GLY A 110 8.97 21.72 -5.30
CA GLY A 110 10.12 21.32 -6.11
C GLY A 110 10.23 19.80 -6.28
N ARG A 111 9.11 19.08 -6.12
CA ARG A 111 9.03 17.61 -6.22
C ARG A 111 8.43 17.23 -7.56
N ASN A 112 8.84 16.09 -8.13
CA ASN A 112 8.42 15.65 -9.45
C ASN A 112 7.86 14.22 -9.41
N GLU A 113 6.97 13.90 -10.34
CA GLU A 113 6.28 12.62 -10.44
C GLU A 113 7.26 11.45 -10.46
N ARG A 114 8.29 11.50 -11.32
CA ARG A 114 9.26 10.42 -11.48
C ARG A 114 9.84 9.96 -10.14
N ASP A 115 10.29 10.90 -9.32
CA ASP A 115 10.92 10.60 -8.04
C ASP A 115 9.90 10.12 -7.00
N GLU A 116 8.64 10.58 -7.06
CA GLU A 116 7.58 10.15 -6.15
C GLU A 116 7.05 8.74 -6.48
N VAL A 117 6.84 8.43 -7.76
CA VAL A 117 6.37 7.09 -8.17
C VAL A 117 7.45 6.02 -7.98
N ARG A 118 8.73 6.38 -8.03
CA ARG A 118 9.84 5.49 -7.62
C ARG A 118 9.74 5.13 -6.13
N LYS A 119 9.44 6.09 -5.25
CA LYS A 119 9.23 5.81 -3.82
C LYS A 119 8.03 4.89 -3.61
N GLN A 120 6.94 5.09 -4.35
CA GLN A 120 5.79 4.18 -4.28
C GLN A 120 6.18 2.75 -4.71
N ALA A 121 6.94 2.61 -5.80
CA ALA A 121 7.43 1.31 -6.25
C ALA A 121 8.27 0.60 -5.19
N ASP A 122 9.17 1.30 -4.51
CA ASP A 122 10.02 0.74 -3.45
C ASP A 122 9.19 0.24 -2.25
N ILE A 123 8.15 0.99 -1.84
CA ILE A 123 7.23 0.59 -0.77
C ILE A 123 6.43 -0.64 -1.18
N ILE A 124 5.86 -0.66 -2.39
CA ILE A 124 5.08 -1.78 -2.92
C ILE A 124 5.97 -3.03 -2.98
N LYS A 125 7.17 -2.91 -3.55
CA LYS A 125 8.16 -4.00 -3.63
C LYS A 125 8.45 -4.58 -2.25
N ALA A 126 8.85 -3.74 -1.29
CA ALA A 126 9.21 -4.19 0.04
C ALA A 126 8.05 -4.89 0.76
N ARG A 127 6.81 -4.46 0.53
CA ARG A 127 5.61 -5.08 1.10
C ARG A 127 5.30 -6.44 0.46
N LEU A 128 5.30 -6.52 -0.86
CA LEU A 128 4.95 -7.74 -1.58
C LEU A 128 6.04 -8.82 -1.43
N GLU A 129 7.32 -8.46 -1.41
CA GLU A 129 8.42 -9.43 -1.22
C GLU A 129 8.37 -10.11 0.14
N LYS A 130 7.91 -9.42 1.20
CA LYS A 130 7.66 -10.03 2.52
C LYS A 130 6.60 -11.13 2.48
N LYS A 131 5.80 -11.20 1.42
CA LYS A 131 4.76 -12.22 1.21
C LYS A 131 5.22 -13.35 0.28
N GLY A 132 6.48 -13.37 -0.14
CA GLY A 132 7.04 -14.40 -1.02
C GLY A 132 6.87 -14.11 -2.51
N THR A 133 6.44 -12.91 -2.87
CA THR A 133 6.35 -12.43 -4.26
C THR A 133 7.74 -12.06 -4.78
N VAL A 134 8.01 -12.35 -6.06
CA VAL A 134 9.15 -11.78 -6.79
C VAL A 134 8.69 -10.47 -7.44
N VAL A 135 9.23 -9.34 -7.00
CA VAL A 135 8.88 -8.03 -7.58
C VAL A 135 10.05 -7.46 -8.36
N LYS A 136 9.83 -7.15 -9.64
CA LYS A 136 10.82 -6.44 -10.46
C LYS A 136 10.31 -5.03 -10.72
N VAL A 137 11.21 -4.06 -10.58
CA VAL A 137 10.92 -2.66 -10.86
C VAL A 137 11.62 -2.32 -12.18
N VAL A 138 10.89 -1.73 -13.12
CA VAL A 138 11.45 -1.33 -14.40
C VAL A 138 12.43 -0.18 -14.20
N GLU A 139 13.58 -0.26 -14.86
CA GLU A 139 14.55 0.82 -14.94
C GLU A 139 14.30 1.59 -16.24
N ASN A 140 13.67 2.77 -16.11
CA ASN A 140 13.35 3.67 -17.21
C ASN A 140 14.52 4.61 -17.56
N ASN A 141 15.77 4.16 -17.37
CA ASN A 141 17.01 4.89 -17.67
C ASN A 141 17.65 4.45 -19.00
N THR A 142 16.84 3.84 -19.86
CA THR A 142 17.22 3.36 -21.19
C THR A 142 16.19 3.96 -22.14
N ASP A 143 16.60 4.46 -23.31
CA ASP A 143 15.78 5.09 -24.37
C ASP A 143 14.66 4.17 -24.96
N LYS A 144 13.97 3.41 -24.11
CA LYS A 144 12.88 2.49 -24.44
C LYS A 144 11.63 3.30 -24.76
N SER A 145 10.95 2.89 -25.82
CA SER A 145 9.56 3.29 -26.06
C SER A 145 8.63 2.77 -24.95
N LEU A 146 7.47 3.42 -24.80
CA LEU A 146 6.43 2.95 -23.88
C LEU A 146 6.05 1.47 -24.11
N THR A 147 6.00 1.04 -25.37
CA THR A 147 5.71 -0.36 -25.71
C THR A 147 6.82 -1.32 -25.30
N GLU A 148 8.09 -0.90 -25.35
CA GLU A 148 9.22 -1.72 -24.87
C GLU A 148 9.20 -1.84 -23.35
N ILE A 149 8.88 -0.77 -22.63
CA ILE A 149 8.64 -0.79 -21.17
C ILE A 149 7.54 -1.80 -20.83
N GLY A 150 6.37 -1.71 -21.50
CA GLY A 150 5.28 -2.66 -21.28
C GLY A 150 5.68 -4.10 -21.57
N SER A 151 6.57 -4.34 -22.54
CA SER A 151 7.03 -5.68 -22.90
C SER A 151 7.82 -6.39 -21.79
N GLU A 152 8.33 -5.66 -20.78
CA GLU A 152 8.94 -6.23 -19.58
C GLU A 152 7.97 -7.02 -18.71
N GLY A 153 6.66 -6.81 -18.90
CA GLY A 153 5.60 -7.66 -18.33
C GLY A 153 5.63 -9.12 -18.79
N ARG A 154 6.47 -9.49 -19.77
CA ARG A 154 6.50 -10.85 -20.31
C ARG A 154 6.79 -11.89 -19.22
N GLY A 155 5.83 -12.80 -19.02
CA GLY A 155 5.96 -13.91 -18.08
C GLY A 155 5.75 -13.53 -16.62
N SER A 156 5.24 -12.32 -16.34
CA SER A 156 4.79 -11.94 -15.00
C SER A 156 3.32 -12.31 -14.77
N ASP A 157 2.90 -12.31 -13.51
CA ASP A 157 1.51 -12.52 -13.10
C ASP A 157 0.69 -11.22 -13.18
N CYS A 158 1.31 -10.05 -13.08
CA CYS A 158 0.73 -8.77 -13.54
C CYS A 158 1.80 -7.70 -13.81
N PHE A 159 1.35 -6.61 -14.43
CA PHE A 159 2.12 -5.40 -14.70
C PHE A 159 1.36 -4.18 -14.16
N VAL A 160 2.02 -3.33 -13.38
CA VAL A 160 1.44 -2.14 -12.77
C VAL A 160 2.32 -0.93 -13.07
N SER A 161 1.83 -0.01 -13.90
CA SER A 161 2.48 1.28 -14.15
C SER A 161 1.99 2.33 -13.16
N LEU A 162 2.91 3.04 -12.52
CA LEU A 162 2.66 3.97 -11.41
C LEU A 162 2.86 5.40 -11.89
N HIS A 163 1.84 6.23 -11.73
CA HIS A 163 1.80 7.61 -12.18
C HIS A 163 1.13 8.53 -11.14
N LEU A 164 1.39 9.82 -11.26
CA LEU A 164 0.66 10.88 -10.58
C LEU A 164 0.07 11.84 -11.61
N THR A 165 -1.11 12.37 -11.34
CA THR A 165 -1.75 13.32 -12.24
C THR A 165 -1.24 14.74 -12.00
N ALA A 166 -1.42 15.63 -12.97
CA ALA A 166 -1.44 17.07 -12.76
C ALA A 166 -2.48 17.72 -13.69
N PHE A 167 -3.01 18.89 -13.31
CA PHE A 167 -3.95 19.61 -14.15
C PHE A 167 -3.93 21.12 -13.95
N ASN A 168 -4.46 21.61 -12.83
CA ASN A 168 -4.63 23.04 -12.57
C ASN A 168 -4.37 23.44 -11.11
N ARG A 169 -3.72 22.56 -10.34
CA ARG A 169 -3.40 22.74 -8.92
C ARG A 169 -4.58 22.86 -7.96
N LYS A 170 -5.83 22.70 -8.44
CA LYS A 170 -7.06 22.76 -7.63
C LYS A 170 -7.80 21.43 -7.57
N VAL A 171 -7.79 20.71 -8.69
CA VAL A 171 -8.46 19.40 -8.79
C VAL A 171 -7.64 18.35 -8.04
N GLN A 172 -8.35 17.40 -7.44
CA GLN A 172 -7.77 16.24 -6.79
C GLN A 172 -8.66 15.02 -7.01
N GLY A 173 -8.05 13.85 -7.09
CA GLY A 173 -8.70 12.56 -7.23
C GLY A 173 -7.72 11.47 -7.65
N HIS A 174 -8.17 10.22 -7.57
CA HIS A 174 -7.45 9.07 -8.09
C HIS A 174 -8.25 8.38 -9.19
N GLN A 175 -7.54 7.65 -10.05
CA GLN A 175 -8.15 6.83 -11.10
C GLN A 175 -7.19 5.73 -11.52
N VAL A 176 -7.74 4.63 -12.03
CA VAL A 176 -6.94 3.51 -12.54
C VAL A 176 -7.34 3.23 -13.97
N PHE A 177 -6.35 3.05 -14.84
CA PHE A 177 -6.55 2.79 -16.25
C PHE A 177 -6.22 1.34 -16.60
N ILE A 178 -7.00 0.81 -17.53
CA ILE A 178 -6.69 -0.39 -18.31
C ILE A 178 -6.63 -0.03 -19.79
N HIS A 179 -5.99 -0.88 -20.60
CA HIS A 179 -5.98 -0.67 -22.04
C HIS A 179 -7.41 -0.71 -22.61
N THR A 180 -7.67 -0.04 -23.75
CA THR A 180 -9.00 -0.07 -24.39
C THR A 180 -9.49 -1.50 -24.68
N GLN A 181 -8.56 -2.41 -24.97
CA GLN A 181 -8.80 -3.83 -25.20
C GLN A 181 -8.60 -4.70 -23.93
N GLY A 182 -8.57 -4.10 -22.74
CA GLY A 182 -8.35 -4.80 -21.47
C GLY A 182 -9.42 -5.86 -21.19
N THR A 183 -8.99 -6.97 -20.61
CA THR A 183 -9.78 -8.17 -20.27
C THR A 183 -10.53 -8.00 -18.94
N PRO A 184 -11.44 -8.94 -18.58
CA PRO A 184 -12.04 -8.95 -17.24
C PRO A 184 -11.03 -9.06 -16.10
N THR A 185 -9.86 -9.66 -16.31
CA THR A 185 -8.81 -9.76 -15.29
C THR A 185 -8.10 -8.42 -15.07
N ASP A 186 -7.89 -7.64 -16.13
CA ASP A 186 -7.39 -6.26 -16.03
C ASP A 186 -8.39 -5.39 -15.23
N GLU A 187 -9.68 -5.50 -15.56
CA GLU A 187 -10.74 -4.78 -14.87
C GLU A 187 -10.83 -5.18 -13.38
N LYS A 188 -10.69 -6.47 -13.06
CA LYS A 188 -10.63 -6.96 -11.67
C LYS A 188 -9.47 -6.31 -10.91
N LEU A 189 -8.26 -6.38 -11.47
CA LEU A 189 -7.06 -5.81 -10.85
C LEU A 189 -7.22 -4.30 -10.64
N ALA A 190 -7.67 -3.57 -11.66
CA ALA A 190 -7.88 -2.13 -11.60
C ALA A 190 -8.94 -1.74 -10.57
N THR A 191 -10.04 -2.48 -10.51
CA THR A 191 -11.14 -2.25 -9.57
C THR A 191 -10.67 -2.42 -8.13
N LEU A 192 -9.93 -3.50 -7.84
CA LEU A 192 -9.42 -3.76 -6.49
C LEU A 192 -8.43 -2.67 -6.05
N ILE A 193 -7.49 -2.29 -6.90
CA ILE A 193 -6.56 -1.19 -6.61
C ILE A 193 -7.31 0.12 -6.39
N ASN A 194 -8.27 0.47 -7.25
CA ASN A 194 -9.04 1.70 -7.12
C ASN A 194 -9.86 1.73 -5.82
N GLN A 195 -10.44 0.60 -5.42
CA GLN A 195 -11.18 0.48 -4.16
C GLN A 195 -10.28 0.65 -2.93
N GLU A 196 -9.05 0.13 -2.95
CA GLU A 196 -8.10 0.33 -1.85
C GLU A 196 -7.64 1.79 -1.76
N LEU A 197 -7.40 2.45 -2.90
CA LEU A 197 -7.07 3.88 -2.93
C LEU A 197 -8.19 4.73 -2.31
N ALA A 198 -9.45 4.43 -2.66
CA ALA A 198 -10.63 5.13 -2.14
C ALA A 198 -10.82 4.97 -0.62
N LYS A 199 -10.31 3.89 -0.01
CA LYS A 199 -10.40 3.68 1.45
C LYS A 199 -9.44 4.57 2.24
N VAL A 200 -8.30 4.94 1.65
CA VAL A 200 -7.20 5.57 2.39
C VAL A 200 -6.94 7.01 1.99
N LEU A 201 -7.31 7.44 0.77
CA LEU A 201 -7.11 8.80 0.32
C LEU A 201 -8.42 9.61 0.45
N PRO A 202 -8.43 10.75 1.17
CA PRO A 202 -9.62 11.59 1.34
C PRO A 202 -9.87 12.49 0.12
N ILE A 203 -9.91 11.88 -1.06
CA ILE A 203 -9.99 12.57 -2.36
C ILE A 203 -11.04 11.92 -3.27
N LYS A 204 -11.35 12.55 -4.41
CA LYS A 204 -12.36 12.04 -5.33
C LYS A 204 -11.90 10.72 -5.98
N ASP A 205 -12.72 9.69 -5.86
CA ASP A 205 -12.63 8.48 -6.68
C ASP A 205 -13.18 8.77 -8.09
N ALA A 206 -12.34 8.69 -9.12
CA ALA A 206 -12.74 8.83 -10.53
C ALA A 206 -12.91 7.48 -11.25
N GLY A 207 -12.74 6.37 -10.54
CA GLY A 207 -13.03 5.01 -10.98
C GLY A 207 -11.99 4.41 -11.93
N VAL A 208 -12.35 3.23 -12.45
CA VAL A 208 -11.60 2.54 -13.50
C VAL A 208 -11.97 3.10 -14.87
N LYS A 209 -10.98 3.34 -15.72
CA LYS A 209 -11.14 3.91 -17.06
C LYS A 209 -10.40 3.11 -18.11
N ARG A 210 -10.89 3.15 -19.35
CA ARG A 210 -10.27 2.50 -20.52
C ARG A 210 -9.57 3.54 -21.38
N MET A 211 -8.28 3.36 -21.64
CA MET A 211 -7.50 4.28 -22.47
C MET A 211 -6.42 3.54 -23.28
N GLY A 212 -6.12 4.02 -24.49
CA GLY A 212 -5.17 3.37 -25.42
C GLY A 212 -3.69 3.65 -25.09
N LEU A 213 -3.32 3.57 -23.81
CA LEU A 213 -2.00 3.94 -23.29
C LEU A 213 -0.90 3.02 -23.85
N GLY A 214 0.20 3.62 -24.32
CA GLY A 214 1.28 2.92 -25.01
C GLY A 214 1.95 1.84 -24.15
N VAL A 215 2.16 2.13 -22.87
CA VAL A 215 2.75 1.17 -21.93
C VAL A 215 1.87 -0.06 -21.74
N LEU A 216 0.58 0.13 -21.53
CA LEU A 216 -0.38 -0.97 -21.38
C LEU A 216 -0.56 -1.76 -22.69
N ARG A 217 -0.41 -1.11 -23.85
CA ARG A 217 -0.41 -1.78 -25.16
C ARG A 217 0.80 -2.71 -25.33
N GLY A 218 1.94 -2.37 -24.75
CA GLY A 218 3.17 -3.17 -24.82
C GLY A 218 3.13 -4.44 -23.97
N VAL A 219 2.23 -4.52 -22.99
CA VAL A 219 2.15 -5.67 -22.08
C VAL A 219 1.65 -6.92 -22.83
N PRO A 220 2.40 -8.03 -22.80
CA PRO A 220 2.00 -9.24 -23.53
C PRO A 220 0.76 -9.90 -22.94
N PHE A 221 -0.22 -10.23 -23.78
CA PHE A 221 -1.32 -11.12 -23.38
C PHE A 221 -0.78 -12.50 -22.96
N PRO A 222 -1.27 -13.13 -21.87
CA PRO A 222 -2.46 -12.78 -21.07
C PRO A 222 -2.17 -12.01 -19.77
N VAL A 223 -1.05 -11.30 -19.66
CA VAL A 223 -0.65 -10.63 -18.41
C VAL A 223 -1.60 -9.46 -18.11
N PRO A 224 -2.29 -9.46 -16.94
CA PRO A 224 -3.12 -8.32 -16.51
C PRO A 224 -2.26 -7.08 -16.30
N ALA A 225 -2.72 -5.94 -16.82
CA ALA A 225 -1.99 -4.68 -16.87
C ALA A 225 -2.86 -3.49 -16.47
N VAL A 226 -2.36 -2.67 -15.55
CA VAL A 226 -3.02 -1.44 -15.12
C VAL A 226 -2.04 -0.28 -15.06
N LEU A 227 -2.55 0.95 -15.18
CA LEU A 227 -1.83 2.17 -14.86
C LEU A 227 -2.58 2.93 -13.77
N THR A 228 -1.91 3.26 -12.67
CA THR A 228 -2.52 3.97 -11.54
C THR A 228 -2.16 5.45 -11.60
N GLU A 229 -3.15 6.32 -11.52
CA GLU A 229 -2.96 7.73 -11.21
C GLU A 229 -3.46 7.98 -9.79
N SER A 230 -2.54 7.94 -8.82
CA SER A 230 -2.88 7.81 -7.40
C SER A 230 -3.40 9.11 -6.77
N PHE A 231 -2.90 10.27 -7.22
CA PHE A 231 -3.37 11.60 -6.84
C PHE A 231 -2.74 12.67 -7.76
N PHE A 232 -3.25 13.89 -7.68
CA PHE A 232 -2.73 15.05 -8.43
C PHE A 232 -1.57 15.67 -7.65
N ILE A 233 -0.34 15.51 -8.12
CA ILE A 233 0.87 16.00 -7.41
C ILE A 233 0.88 17.53 -7.32
N ASP A 234 0.34 18.22 -8.33
CA ASP A 234 0.38 19.68 -8.47
C ASP A 234 -0.60 20.42 -7.54
N SER A 235 -1.55 19.72 -6.91
CA SER A 235 -2.51 20.29 -5.96
C SER A 235 -2.13 20.09 -4.49
N VAL A 236 -1.13 19.25 -4.19
CA VAL A 236 -0.60 19.07 -2.82
C VAL A 236 0.24 20.29 -2.41
N GLN A 237 -0.01 20.85 -1.22
CA GLN A 237 0.57 22.14 -0.80
C GLN A 237 1.75 22.02 0.16
N ASP A 238 1.97 20.86 0.78
CA ASP A 238 3.02 20.64 1.77
C ASP A 238 3.63 19.22 1.64
N THR A 239 4.85 19.04 2.13
CA THR A 239 5.58 17.77 2.02
C THR A 239 5.02 16.69 2.93
N VAL A 240 4.40 17.03 4.06
CA VAL A 240 3.85 16.04 5.01
C VAL A 240 2.67 15.32 4.36
N THR A 241 1.79 16.06 3.71
CA THR A 241 0.67 15.50 2.94
C THR A 241 1.18 14.69 1.76
N LEU A 242 2.18 15.20 1.02
CA LEU A 242 2.75 14.48 -0.13
C LEU A 242 3.35 13.13 0.28
N ASP A 243 4.20 13.12 1.31
CA ASP A 243 4.89 11.92 1.76
C ASP A 243 3.88 10.91 2.35
N SER A 244 2.90 11.39 3.12
CA SER A 244 1.79 10.56 3.64
C SER A 244 0.95 9.94 2.53
N TRP A 245 0.56 10.70 1.52
CA TRP A 245 -0.25 10.19 0.41
C TRP A 245 0.50 9.21 -0.47
N ASN A 246 1.82 9.39 -0.66
CA ASN A 246 2.65 8.39 -1.32
C ASN A 246 2.64 7.05 -0.56
N GLU A 247 2.82 7.08 0.77
CA GLU A 247 2.83 5.87 1.58
C GLU A 247 1.44 5.19 1.60
N LEU A 248 0.36 5.96 1.76
CA LEU A 248 -1.00 5.44 1.73
C LEU A 248 -1.34 4.84 0.36
N ALA A 249 -1.04 5.54 -0.73
CA ALA A 249 -1.30 5.06 -2.08
C ALA A 249 -0.51 3.79 -2.39
N ALA A 250 0.79 3.75 -2.07
CA ALA A 250 1.63 2.58 -2.29
C ALA A 250 1.10 1.34 -1.53
N ASN A 251 0.73 1.51 -0.26
CA ASN A 251 0.15 0.43 0.53
C ASN A 251 -1.21 -0.04 -0.01
N ALA A 252 -2.06 0.88 -0.47
CA ALA A 252 -3.34 0.55 -1.09
C ALA A 252 -3.18 -0.19 -2.43
N ILE A 253 -2.25 0.24 -3.28
CA ILE A 253 -1.94 -0.44 -4.54
C ILE A 253 -1.45 -1.86 -4.27
N ALA A 254 -0.52 -2.03 -3.32
CA ALA A 254 -0.06 -3.34 -2.91
C ALA A 254 -1.23 -4.21 -2.43
N GLU A 255 -2.07 -3.72 -1.52
CA GLU A 255 -3.27 -4.44 -1.05
C GLU A 255 -4.22 -4.85 -2.19
N GLY A 256 -4.45 -3.97 -3.17
CA GLY A 256 -5.28 -4.28 -4.35
C GLY A 256 -4.68 -5.38 -5.23
N ILE A 257 -3.35 -5.37 -5.42
CA ILE A 257 -2.61 -6.46 -6.09
C ILE A 257 -2.79 -7.77 -5.30
N GLU A 258 -2.58 -7.74 -3.98
CA GLU A 258 -2.69 -8.91 -3.11
C GLU A 258 -4.09 -9.53 -3.18
N GLN A 259 -5.15 -8.73 -3.10
CA GLN A 259 -6.54 -9.19 -3.21
C GLN A 259 -6.88 -9.77 -4.59
N CYS A 260 -6.20 -9.32 -5.64
CA CYS A 260 -6.42 -9.86 -6.98
C CYS A 260 -6.04 -11.35 -7.06
N PHE A 261 -5.00 -11.74 -6.32
CA PHE A 261 -4.46 -13.10 -6.26
C PHE A 261 -4.95 -13.90 -5.05
N ALA A 262 -5.57 -13.27 -4.04
CA ALA A 262 -6.23 -13.97 -2.96
C ALA A 262 -7.42 -14.78 -3.49
N THR A 263 -7.37 -16.10 -3.31
CA THR A 263 -8.46 -17.06 -3.57
C THR A 263 -9.43 -17.13 -2.41
#